data_AF-A0A955DVL7-F1
#
_entry.id   AF-A0A955DVL7-F1
#
_cell.length_a   1.000
_cell.length_b   1.000
_cell.length_c   1.000
_cell.angle_alpha   90.00
_cell.angle_beta   90.00
_cell.angle_gamma   90.00
#
_symmetry.space_group_name_H-M   'P 1'
#
loop_
_entity.id
_entity.type
_entity.pdbx_description
1 polymer ?
#
loop_
_entity_poly.entity_id
_entity_poly.type
_entity_poly.pdbx_seq_one_letter_code
_entity_poly.pdbx_strand_id
1 'polypeptide(L)'
;PLRRVHIPWMDLTVAMTENEGAECYLDCDTGRVIMLFDPFVSGEADTELREAIDEDGEGRYVSIPRDETRSAYRRMERFVGTVDAESARAELERALEGKGAFRRFGNTVYGLGMNKQWFAFREHELQKEGARWLERIGVEPTNPLEIPAPTVADDPAAEEAPSVPDGLMQQAALLEEVAAELDRAAQHARRAADHFRSGAVPPACAHVLATQGHCRRTSELLGEVAVTHAAHADPD
;
A
#
# COMPACT_ATOMS: atom_id res chain seq x y z
N PRO A 1 -12.10 20.97 20.46
CA PRO A 1 -13.31 20.96 19.61
C PRO A 1 -13.33 19.68 18.78
N LEU A 2 -14.48 19.03 18.58
CA LEU A 2 -14.57 17.89 17.67
C LEU A 2 -14.36 18.39 16.23
N ARG A 3 -13.39 17.81 15.52
CA ARG A 3 -13.14 18.12 14.11
C ARG A 3 -13.94 17.17 13.24
N ARG A 4 -14.72 17.70 12.28
CA ARG A 4 -15.51 16.89 11.34
C ARG A 4 -14.92 17.02 9.95
N VAL A 5 -14.38 15.93 9.40
CA VAL A 5 -13.67 15.91 8.12
C VAL A 5 -13.99 14.66 7.33
N HIS A 6 -13.82 14.72 6.01
CA HIS A 6 -13.90 13.54 5.15
C HIS A 6 -12.62 12.71 5.31
N ILE A 7 -12.74 11.38 5.47
CA ILE A 7 -11.60 10.49 5.66
C ILE A 7 -11.37 9.63 4.42
N PRO A 8 -10.20 9.72 3.76
CA PRO A 8 -9.80 8.76 2.74
C PRO A 8 -9.42 7.45 3.42
N TRP A 9 -10.40 6.56 3.63
CA TRP A 9 -10.21 5.34 4.42
C TRP A 9 -9.12 4.42 3.90
N MET A 10 -8.97 4.32 2.58
CA MET A 10 -7.89 3.54 1.94
C MET A 10 -6.51 4.10 2.32
N ASP A 11 -6.32 5.42 2.22
CA ASP A 11 -5.04 6.03 2.56
C ASP A 11 -4.74 5.91 4.05
N LEU A 12 -5.78 6.04 4.89
CA LEU A 12 -5.64 5.87 6.34
C LEU A 12 -5.23 4.43 6.67
N THR A 13 -5.89 3.41 6.10
CA THR A 13 -5.51 2.02 6.37
C THR A 13 -4.13 1.70 5.84
N VAL A 14 -3.78 2.16 4.63
CA VAL A 14 -2.42 2.04 4.06
C VAL A 14 -1.39 2.66 5.02
N ALA A 15 -1.59 3.90 5.46
CA ALA A 15 -0.69 4.60 6.37
C ALA A 15 -0.55 3.90 7.74
N MET A 16 -1.61 3.24 8.20
CA MET A 16 -1.59 2.43 9.42
C MET A 16 -0.83 1.11 9.24
N THR A 17 -0.58 0.64 8.03
CA THR A 17 0.21 -0.60 7.82
C THR A 17 1.72 -0.38 8.00
N GLU A 18 2.51 -1.43 7.77
CA GLU A 18 3.96 -1.37 7.82
C GLU A 18 4.50 -0.52 6.65
N ASN A 19 4.93 0.71 6.96
CA ASN A 19 5.48 1.67 6.01
C ASN A 19 6.92 2.05 6.42
N GLU A 20 7.87 1.12 6.27
CA GLU A 20 9.27 1.40 6.59
C GLU A 20 9.78 2.64 5.85
N GLY A 21 10.37 3.59 6.58
CA GLY A 21 10.95 4.81 5.99
C GLY A 21 9.96 5.94 5.68
N ALA A 22 8.66 5.79 5.97
CA ALA A 22 7.67 6.86 5.84
C ALA A 22 7.10 7.26 7.20
N GLU A 23 7.07 8.55 7.54
CA GLU A 23 6.30 9.09 8.67
C GLU A 23 4.89 9.47 8.20
N CYS A 24 3.88 8.99 8.91
CA CYS A 24 2.48 9.17 8.50
C CYS A 24 1.75 10.09 9.48
N TYR A 25 1.03 11.06 8.96
CA TYR A 25 0.25 12.04 9.73
C TYR A 25 -1.15 12.20 9.14
N LEU A 26 -2.13 12.52 9.97
CA LEU A 26 -3.44 13.00 9.56
C LEU A 26 -3.49 14.51 9.80
N ASP A 27 -3.80 15.28 8.75
CA ASP A 27 -4.24 16.66 8.89
C ASP A 27 -5.70 16.67 9.33
N CYS A 28 -5.93 16.93 10.62
CA CYS A 28 -7.25 16.80 11.22
C CYS A 28 -8.24 17.90 10.79
N ASP A 29 -7.76 18.98 10.15
CA ASP A 29 -8.63 20.05 9.65
C ASP A 29 -9.16 19.76 8.24
N THR A 30 -8.43 18.96 7.45
CA THR A 30 -8.80 18.59 6.08
C THR A 30 -9.20 17.13 5.93
N GLY A 31 -8.74 16.25 6.83
CA GLY A 31 -8.87 14.80 6.72
C GLY A 31 -7.79 14.14 5.85
N ARG A 32 -6.86 14.93 5.29
CA ARG A 32 -5.80 14.41 4.41
C ARG A 32 -4.80 13.54 5.17
N VAL A 33 -4.51 12.37 4.62
CA VAL A 33 -3.40 11.52 5.06
C VAL A 33 -2.12 11.96 4.36
N ILE A 34 -1.08 12.21 5.16
CA ILE A 34 0.23 12.70 4.72
C ILE A 34 1.24 11.59 4.99
N MET A 35 1.97 11.18 3.96
CA MET A 35 3.08 10.22 4.06
C MET A 35 4.38 10.90 3.66
N LEU A 36 5.27 11.13 4.63
CA LEU A 36 6.57 11.75 4.43
C LEU A 36 7.64 10.67 4.35
N PHE A 37 8.16 10.42 3.15
CA PHE A 37 9.29 9.51 2.95
C PHE A 37 10.61 10.20 3.29
N ASP A 38 11.60 9.42 3.70
CA ASP A 38 12.97 9.91 3.82
C ASP A 38 13.44 10.54 2.48
N PRO A 39 14.01 11.77 2.47
CA PRO A 39 14.49 12.43 1.25
C PRO A 39 15.48 11.59 0.42
N PHE A 40 16.22 10.70 1.08
CA PHE A 40 17.11 9.76 0.41
C PHE A 40 16.34 8.71 -0.41
N VAL A 41 15.10 8.39 -0.01
CA VAL A 41 14.19 7.47 -0.68
C VAL A 41 13.34 8.20 -1.74
N SER A 42 12.76 9.36 -1.41
CA SER A 42 11.88 10.11 -2.33
C SER A 42 12.63 10.95 -3.36
N GLY A 43 13.89 11.32 -3.10
CA GLY A 43 14.63 12.29 -3.93
C GLY A 43 14.17 13.75 -3.78
N GLU A 44 13.11 13.98 -3.01
CA GLU A 44 12.51 15.30 -2.74
C GLU A 44 12.28 15.45 -1.24
N ALA A 45 12.56 16.64 -0.71
CA ALA A 45 12.31 16.95 0.69
C ALA A 45 11.11 17.90 0.79
N ASP A 46 9.99 17.41 1.34
CA ASP A 46 8.81 18.21 1.72
C ASP A 46 9.12 19.13 2.91
N THR A 47 10.08 20.03 2.73
CA THR A 47 10.70 20.81 3.83
C THR A 47 9.68 21.74 4.47
N GLU A 48 8.89 22.46 3.66
CA GLU A 48 7.84 23.36 4.16
C GLU A 48 6.77 22.59 4.97
N LEU A 49 6.38 21.40 4.52
CA LEU A 49 5.38 20.59 5.22
C LEU A 49 5.94 19.99 6.52
N ARG A 50 7.22 19.58 6.52
CA ARG A 50 7.92 19.13 7.72
C ARG A 50 7.99 20.23 8.77
N GLU A 51 8.41 21.43 8.38
CA GLU A 51 8.45 22.60 9.27
C GLU A 51 7.04 22.91 9.81
N ALA A 52 6.01 22.86 8.97
CA ALA A 52 4.63 23.06 9.41
C ALA A 52 4.13 22.01 10.42
N ILE A 53 4.59 20.76 10.31
CA ILE A 53 4.26 19.69 11.27
C ILE A 53 5.07 19.86 12.57
N ASP A 54 6.35 20.18 12.48
CA ASP A 54 7.24 20.36 13.63
C ASP A 54 6.85 21.58 14.48
N GLU A 55 6.35 22.64 13.84
CA GLU A 55 5.91 23.87 14.49
C GLU A 55 4.43 23.84 14.94
N ASP A 56 3.70 22.75 14.69
CA ASP A 56 2.28 22.63 15.02
C ASP A 56 2.02 22.50 16.53
N GLY A 57 1.81 23.65 17.17
CA GLY A 57 1.40 23.75 18.57
C GLY A 57 -0.10 23.49 18.81
N GLU A 58 -0.92 23.44 17.76
CA GLU A 58 -2.39 23.35 17.86
C GLU A 58 -2.93 21.91 17.67
N GLY A 59 -2.03 20.97 17.34
CA GLY A 59 -2.37 19.56 17.15
C GLY A 59 -3.29 19.34 15.96
N ARG A 60 -3.06 20.07 14.87
CA ARG A 60 -3.66 19.84 13.55
C ARG A 60 -3.11 18.56 12.92
N TYR A 61 -1.80 18.34 12.98
CA TYR A 61 -1.13 17.18 12.41
C TYR A 61 -0.92 16.12 13.48
N VAL A 62 -1.62 14.99 13.36
CA VAL A 62 -1.54 13.91 14.35
C VAL A 62 -0.89 12.69 13.71
N SER A 63 0.17 12.17 14.33
CA SER A 63 0.87 10.98 13.86
C SER A 63 -0.06 9.76 13.83
N ILE A 64 -0.10 9.09 12.67
CA ILE A 64 -0.89 7.88 12.45
C ILE A 64 -0.16 6.69 13.08
N PRO A 65 -0.84 5.89 13.92
CA PRO A 65 -0.23 4.72 14.54
C PRO A 65 0.11 3.67 13.49
N ARG A 66 1.33 3.15 13.56
CA ARG A 66 1.76 2.02 12.73
C ARG A 66 1.27 0.72 13.32
N ASP A 67 0.95 -0.23 12.45
CA ASP A 67 0.55 -1.59 12.83
C ASP A 67 1.74 -2.30 13.47
N GLU A 68 1.68 -2.45 14.80
CA GLU A 68 2.68 -3.21 15.52
C GLU A 68 2.68 -4.67 15.06
N THR A 69 3.85 -5.30 14.96
CA THR A 69 3.98 -6.73 14.59
C THR A 69 3.05 -7.63 15.42
N ARG A 70 2.82 -7.30 16.69
CA ARG A 70 1.91 -8.04 17.57
C ARG A 70 0.43 -7.84 17.21
N SER A 71 0.04 -6.64 16.80
CA SER A 71 -1.33 -6.35 16.34
C SER A 71 -1.60 -7.08 15.02
N ALA A 72 -0.65 -6.99 14.08
CA ALA A 72 -0.70 -7.70 12.81
C ALA A 72 -0.82 -9.22 13.00
N TYR A 73 -0.02 -9.80 13.89
CA TYR A 73 -0.10 -11.23 14.21
C TYR A 73 -1.45 -11.64 14.80
N ARG A 74 -1.99 -10.86 15.76
CA ARG A 74 -3.33 -11.11 16.32
C ARG A 74 -4.43 -11.01 15.26
N ARG A 75 -4.28 -10.13 14.27
CA ARG A 75 -5.22 -10.04 13.15
C ARG A 75 -5.21 -11.31 12.32
N MET A 76 -4.03 -11.89 12.09
CA MET A 76 -3.90 -13.20 11.44
C MET A 76 -4.58 -14.29 12.27
N GLU A 77 -4.35 -14.35 13.59
CA GLU A 77 -5.02 -15.32 14.48
C GLU A 77 -6.55 -15.22 14.42
N ARG A 78 -7.09 -13.98 14.45
CA ARG A 78 -8.54 -13.76 14.33
C ARG A 78 -9.08 -14.24 12.99
N PHE A 79 -8.37 -13.95 11.89
CA PHE A 79 -8.79 -14.43 10.57
C PHE A 79 -8.85 -15.95 10.52
N VAL A 80 -7.83 -16.64 11.04
CA VAL A 80 -7.84 -18.12 11.14
C VAL A 80 -9.06 -18.62 11.91
N GLY A 81 -9.43 -17.93 12.99
CA GLY A 81 -10.64 -18.25 13.76
C GLY A 81 -11.97 -18.03 13.02
N THR A 82 -11.96 -17.30 11.90
CA THR A 82 -13.15 -17.12 11.03
C THR A 82 -13.24 -18.14 9.89
N VAL A 83 -12.26 -19.04 9.74
CA VAL A 83 -12.25 -20.05 8.69
C VAL A 83 -13.02 -21.29 9.13
N ASP A 84 -14.15 -21.58 8.49
CA ASP A 84 -15.00 -22.73 8.81
C ASP A 84 -14.41 -24.06 8.32
N ALA A 85 -13.76 -24.05 7.16
CA ALA A 85 -13.12 -25.24 6.59
C ALA A 85 -11.96 -25.74 7.48
N GLU A 86 -12.20 -26.80 8.24
CA GLU A 86 -11.27 -27.36 9.24
C GLU A 86 -9.86 -27.63 8.68
N SER A 87 -9.77 -28.17 7.46
CA SER A 87 -8.49 -28.45 6.80
C SER A 87 -7.69 -27.18 6.50
N ALA A 88 -8.38 -26.15 5.97
CA ALA A 88 -7.78 -24.85 5.68
C ALA A 88 -7.37 -24.13 6.97
N ARG A 89 -8.24 -24.15 8.00
CA ARG A 89 -7.94 -23.59 9.32
C ARG A 89 -6.70 -24.23 9.94
N ALA A 90 -6.64 -25.56 9.99
CA ALA A 90 -5.49 -26.28 10.55
C ALA A 90 -4.18 -26.01 9.78
N GLU A 91 -4.25 -25.75 8.48
CA GLU A 91 -3.09 -25.36 7.69
C GLU A 91 -2.61 -23.95 8.02
N LEU A 92 -3.54 -23.00 8.16
CA LEU A 92 -3.23 -21.62 8.55
C LEU A 92 -2.71 -21.54 9.99
N GLU A 93 -3.26 -22.31 10.93
CA GLU A 93 -2.76 -22.41 12.31
C GLU A 93 -1.29 -22.84 12.34
N ARG A 94 -0.95 -23.91 11.60
CA ARG A 94 0.44 -24.37 11.44
C ARG A 94 1.33 -23.31 10.79
N ALA A 95 0.79 -22.51 9.87
CA ALA A 95 1.54 -21.45 9.22
C ALA A 95 1.96 -20.33 10.19
N LEU A 96 1.19 -20.10 11.27
CA LEU A 96 1.46 -19.08 12.29
C LEU A 96 2.56 -19.47 13.27
N GLU A 97 2.95 -20.74 13.36
CA GLU A 97 3.91 -21.19 14.38
C GLU A 97 5.35 -20.74 14.11
N GLY A 98 5.99 -20.08 15.07
CA GLY A 98 7.44 -19.84 15.08
C GLY A 98 7.95 -18.76 14.12
N LYS A 99 9.28 -18.71 13.93
CA LYS A 99 9.94 -17.66 13.11
C LYS A 99 9.49 -17.74 11.66
N GLY A 100 9.18 -16.59 11.04
CA GLY A 100 8.73 -16.52 9.65
C GLY A 100 7.23 -16.76 9.44
N ALA A 101 6.41 -16.67 10.50
CA ALA A 101 4.97 -16.86 10.47
C ALA A 101 4.27 -15.99 9.41
N PHE A 102 4.59 -14.70 9.34
CA PHE A 102 4.01 -13.77 8.37
C PHE A 102 4.12 -14.26 6.92
N ARG A 103 5.33 -14.62 6.50
CA ARG A 103 5.58 -15.12 5.14
C ARG A 103 4.86 -16.45 4.89
N ARG A 104 4.92 -17.38 5.84
CA ARG A 104 4.25 -18.69 5.69
C ARG A 104 2.75 -18.53 5.58
N PHE A 105 2.16 -17.78 6.50
CA PHE A 105 0.72 -17.49 6.48
C PHE A 105 0.29 -16.87 5.15
N GLY A 106 1.01 -15.85 4.67
CA GLY A 106 0.74 -15.26 3.36
C GLY A 106 0.76 -16.31 2.25
N ASN A 107 1.81 -17.13 2.17
CA ASN A 107 1.90 -18.20 1.18
C ASN A 107 0.76 -19.22 1.29
N THR A 108 0.37 -19.60 2.51
CA THR A 108 -0.74 -20.53 2.76
C THR A 108 -2.07 -19.92 2.33
N VAL A 109 -2.34 -18.66 2.66
CA VAL A 109 -3.52 -17.92 2.17
C VAL A 109 -3.59 -17.94 0.64
N TYR A 110 -2.47 -17.67 -0.05
CA TYR A 110 -2.41 -17.76 -1.51
C TYR A 110 -2.64 -19.19 -2.02
N GLY A 111 -2.00 -20.19 -1.41
CA GLY A 111 -2.13 -21.59 -1.80
C GLY A 111 -3.55 -22.14 -1.63
N LEU A 112 -4.29 -21.63 -0.66
CA LEU A 112 -5.70 -21.97 -0.40
C LEU A 112 -6.70 -21.13 -1.23
N GLY A 113 -6.21 -20.17 -2.03
CA GLY A 113 -7.09 -19.25 -2.78
C GLY A 113 -7.85 -18.24 -1.90
N MET A 114 -7.42 -18.06 -0.65
CA MET A 114 -8.13 -17.26 0.35
C MET A 114 -7.69 -15.78 0.39
N ASN A 115 -6.95 -15.33 -0.62
CA ASN A 115 -6.35 -13.99 -0.63
C ASN A 115 -7.40 -12.88 -0.55
N LYS A 116 -8.54 -13.05 -1.22
CA LYS A 116 -9.62 -12.06 -1.19
C LYS A 116 -10.28 -11.96 0.18
N GLN A 117 -10.61 -13.10 0.81
CA GLN A 117 -11.15 -13.12 2.17
C GLN A 117 -10.17 -12.50 3.17
N TRP A 118 -8.88 -12.85 3.07
CA TRP A 118 -7.84 -12.29 3.93
C TRP A 118 -7.72 -10.78 3.78
N PHE A 119 -7.64 -10.26 2.55
CA PHE A 119 -7.52 -8.81 2.32
C PHE A 119 -8.76 -8.05 2.76
N ALA A 120 -9.97 -8.57 2.48
CA ALA A 120 -11.21 -7.96 2.95
C ALA A 120 -11.29 -7.94 4.49
N PHE A 121 -10.95 -9.05 5.14
CA PHE A 121 -10.91 -9.15 6.60
C PHE A 121 -9.88 -8.18 7.20
N ARG A 122 -8.67 -8.14 6.64
CA ARG A 122 -7.59 -7.27 7.09
C ARG A 122 -7.97 -5.80 6.97
N GLU A 123 -8.49 -5.40 5.81
CA GLU A 123 -8.93 -4.04 5.55
C GLU A 123 -10.02 -3.61 6.53
N HIS A 124 -11.04 -4.45 6.72
CA HIS A 124 -12.10 -4.24 7.69
C HIS A 124 -11.59 -4.07 9.13
N GLU A 125 -10.63 -4.88 9.58
CA GLU A 125 -10.04 -4.75 10.92
C GLU A 125 -9.20 -3.48 11.07
N LEU A 126 -8.44 -3.08 10.04
CA LEU A 126 -7.68 -1.83 10.00
C LEU A 126 -8.60 -0.61 10.01
N GLN A 127 -9.68 -0.64 9.24
CA GLN A 127 -10.73 0.38 9.21
C GLN A 127 -11.38 0.59 10.59
N LYS A 128 -11.72 -0.50 11.28
CA LYS A 128 -12.20 -0.44 12.67
C LYS A 128 -11.17 0.15 13.64
N GLU A 129 -9.90 -0.16 13.44
CA GLU A 129 -8.80 0.40 14.23
C GLU A 129 -8.61 1.89 13.98
N GLY A 130 -8.67 2.31 12.70
CA GLY A 130 -8.67 3.70 12.27
C GLY A 130 -9.82 4.48 12.88
N ALA A 131 -11.06 3.97 12.80
CA ALA A 131 -12.22 4.61 13.40
C ALA A 131 -12.06 4.82 14.92
N ARG A 132 -11.59 3.80 15.65
CA ARG A 132 -11.28 3.93 17.10
C ARG A 132 -10.14 4.90 17.38
N TRP A 133 -9.18 5.01 16.48
CA TRP A 133 -8.09 5.97 16.61
C TRP A 133 -8.58 7.40 16.38
N LEU A 134 -9.38 7.64 15.33
CA LEU A 134 -10.02 8.94 15.05
C LEU A 134 -10.86 9.43 16.24
N GLU A 135 -11.67 8.54 16.84
CA GLU A 135 -12.44 8.84 18.04
C GLU A 135 -11.54 9.29 19.22
N ARG A 136 -10.42 8.60 19.45
CA ARG A 136 -9.46 8.94 20.52
C ARG A 136 -8.82 10.32 20.32
N ILE A 137 -8.62 10.75 19.08
CA ILE A 137 -8.02 12.05 18.76
C ILE A 137 -9.07 13.16 18.54
N GLY A 138 -10.36 12.84 18.73
CA GLY A 138 -11.46 13.80 18.62
C GLY A 138 -11.82 14.19 17.19
N VAL A 139 -11.60 13.29 16.23
CA VAL A 139 -11.99 13.44 14.82
C VAL A 139 -13.21 12.59 14.53
N GLU A 140 -14.24 13.21 13.96
CA GLU A 140 -15.48 12.56 13.53
C GLU A 140 -15.55 12.55 11.99
N PRO A 141 -15.51 11.36 11.35
CA PRO A 141 -15.63 11.25 9.90
C PRO A 141 -16.99 11.74 9.39
N THR A 142 -17.01 12.51 8.30
CA THR A 142 -18.25 12.86 7.59
C THR A 142 -18.77 11.72 6.71
N ASN A 143 -17.89 10.77 6.36
CA ASN A 143 -18.16 9.53 5.67
C ASN A 143 -17.90 8.33 6.62
N PRO A 144 -18.69 8.17 7.70
CA PRO A 144 -18.49 7.07 8.63
C PRO A 144 -18.59 5.74 7.88
N LEU A 145 -17.67 4.82 8.17
CA LEU A 145 -17.68 3.52 7.52
C LEU A 145 -18.96 2.76 7.82
N GLU A 146 -19.69 2.41 6.77
CA GLU A 146 -20.70 1.37 6.82
C GLU A 146 -19.98 0.04 6.62
N ILE A 147 -19.68 -0.64 7.72
CA ILE A 147 -18.91 -1.88 7.69
C ILE A 147 -19.86 -3.09 7.74
N PRO A 148 -20.27 -3.71 6.62
CA PRO A 148 -20.80 -5.05 6.67
C PRO A 148 -19.69 -5.99 7.15
N ALA A 149 -20.00 -6.86 8.11
CA ALA A 149 -19.04 -7.88 8.54
C ALA A 149 -18.64 -8.73 7.33
N PRO A 150 -17.35 -9.04 7.12
CA PRO A 150 -16.94 -9.91 6.04
C PRO A 150 -17.62 -11.26 6.23
N THR A 151 -18.47 -11.66 5.28
CA THR A 151 -18.96 -13.03 5.20
C THR A 151 -17.82 -13.88 4.67
N VAL A 152 -17.13 -14.59 5.56
CA VAL A 152 -16.21 -15.65 5.16
C VAL A 152 -17.09 -16.84 4.78
N ALA A 153 -17.19 -17.17 3.50
CA ALA A 153 -18.05 -18.24 3.02
C ALA A 153 -17.60 -19.62 3.56
N ASP A 154 -18.57 -20.51 3.77
CA ASP A 154 -18.38 -21.89 4.29
C ASP A 154 -17.41 -22.75 3.45
N ASP A 155 -17.19 -22.39 2.17
CA ASP A 155 -16.26 -23.06 1.27
C ASP A 155 -15.50 -22.04 0.39
N PRO A 156 -14.19 -21.80 0.63
CA PRO A 156 -13.39 -20.88 -0.17
C PRO A 156 -13.21 -21.34 -1.63
N ALA A 157 -13.51 -22.60 -1.95
CA ALA A 157 -13.50 -23.12 -3.32
C ALA A 157 -14.87 -23.00 -4.02
N ALA A 158 -15.95 -22.67 -3.30
CA ALA A 158 -17.31 -22.59 -3.85
C ALA A 158 -17.75 -21.16 -4.23
N GLU A 159 -17.10 -20.12 -3.70
CA GLU A 159 -17.27 -18.76 -4.26
C GLU A 159 -16.55 -18.68 -5.61
N GLU A 160 -17.30 -18.51 -6.71
CA GLU A 160 -16.75 -17.97 -7.94
C GLU A 160 -15.96 -16.72 -7.57
N ALA A 161 -14.64 -16.76 -7.79
CA ALA A 161 -13.75 -15.72 -7.29
C ALA A 161 -14.25 -14.35 -7.76
N PRO A 162 -14.67 -13.43 -6.86
CA PRO A 162 -15.35 -12.20 -7.27
C PRO A 162 -14.46 -11.41 -8.24
N SER A 163 -14.97 -10.99 -9.39
CA SER A 163 -14.16 -10.34 -10.43
C SER A 163 -13.35 -9.19 -9.83
N VAL A 164 -12.04 -9.18 -10.05
CA VAL A 164 -11.19 -8.04 -9.66
C VAL A 164 -11.75 -6.81 -10.40
N PRO A 165 -12.07 -5.70 -9.71
CA PRO A 165 -12.57 -4.50 -10.36
C PRO A 165 -11.66 -4.06 -11.50
N ASP A 166 -12.24 -3.64 -12.63
CA ASP A 166 -11.49 -3.28 -13.85
C ASP A 166 -10.40 -2.22 -13.58
N GLY A 167 -10.63 -1.30 -12.65
CA GLY A 167 -9.64 -0.30 -12.24
C GLY A 167 -8.37 -0.91 -11.62
N LEU A 168 -8.50 -1.96 -10.79
CA LEU A 168 -7.34 -2.65 -10.22
C LEU A 168 -6.58 -3.46 -11.28
N MET A 169 -7.30 -4.05 -12.23
CA MET A 169 -6.67 -4.73 -13.38
C MET A 169 -5.90 -3.74 -14.26
N GLN A 170 -6.42 -2.54 -14.46
CA GLN A 170 -5.73 -1.48 -15.20
C GLN A 170 -4.45 -1.03 -14.47
N GLN A 171 -4.50 -0.87 -13.14
CA GLN A 171 -3.30 -0.54 -12.36
C GLN A 171 -2.24 -1.64 -12.41
N ALA A 172 -2.64 -2.91 -12.34
CA ALA A 172 -1.73 -4.04 -12.50
C ALA A 172 -1.03 -4.01 -13.88
N ALA A 173 -1.79 -3.77 -14.95
CA ALA A 173 -1.24 -3.66 -16.29
C ALA A 173 -0.24 -2.50 -16.45
N LEU A 174 -0.52 -1.33 -15.83
CA LEU A 174 0.41 -0.21 -15.81
C LEU A 174 1.73 -0.57 -15.10
N LEU A 175 1.65 -1.29 -13.98
CA LEU A 175 2.84 -1.76 -13.25
C LEU A 175 3.65 -2.80 -14.03
N GLU A 176 2.99 -3.68 -14.79
CA GLU A 176 3.66 -4.60 -15.71
C GLU A 176 4.41 -3.84 -16.83
N GLU A 177 3.82 -2.76 -17.37
CA GLU A 177 4.48 -1.90 -18.36
C GLU A 177 5.67 -1.15 -17.75
N VAL A 178 5.55 -0.66 -16.51
CA VAL A 178 6.67 -0.06 -15.75
C VAL A 178 7.84 -1.05 -15.65
N ALA A 179 7.56 -2.31 -15.29
CA ALA A 179 8.58 -3.34 -15.20
C ALA A 179 9.26 -3.59 -16.56
N ALA A 180 8.46 -3.68 -17.64
CA ALA A 180 8.97 -3.86 -18.99
C ALA A 180 9.82 -2.68 -19.49
N GLU A 181 9.47 -1.43 -19.13
CA GLU A 181 10.26 -0.23 -19.44
C GLU A 181 11.58 -0.21 -18.66
N LEU A 182 11.58 -0.57 -17.38
CA LEU A 182 12.79 -0.70 -16.56
C LEU A 182 13.74 -1.76 -17.10
N ASP A 183 13.21 -2.90 -17.56
CA ASP A 183 14.01 -3.95 -18.20
C ASP A 183 14.67 -3.45 -19.50
N ARG A 184 13.95 -2.67 -20.31
CA ARG A 184 14.49 -2.02 -21.52
C ARG A 184 15.56 -1.00 -21.18
N ALA A 185 15.33 -0.15 -20.17
CA ALA A 185 16.32 0.81 -19.68
C ALA A 185 17.61 0.09 -19.23
N ALA A 186 17.48 -0.98 -18.44
CA ALA A 186 18.60 -1.76 -17.96
C ALA A 186 19.38 -2.44 -19.10
N GLN A 187 18.69 -2.94 -20.13
CA GLN A 187 19.33 -3.49 -21.34
C GLN A 187 20.14 -2.43 -22.09
N HIS A 188 19.59 -1.23 -22.29
CA HIS A 188 20.30 -0.13 -22.94
C HIS A 188 21.51 0.34 -22.15
N ALA A 189 21.39 0.46 -20.81
CA ALA A 189 22.50 0.82 -19.94
C ALA A 189 23.64 -0.22 -20.03
N ARG A 190 23.31 -1.52 -20.04
CA ARG A 190 24.29 -2.61 -20.20
C ARG A 190 25.01 -2.51 -21.55
N ARG A 191 24.29 -2.31 -22.66
CA ARG A 191 24.91 -2.13 -23.99
C ARG A 191 25.78 -0.89 -24.09
N ALA A 192 25.35 0.23 -23.52
CA ALA A 192 26.17 1.44 -23.45
C ALA A 192 27.50 1.18 -22.75
N ALA A 193 27.48 0.45 -21.62
CA ALA A 193 28.69 0.07 -20.90
C ALA A 193 29.63 -0.80 -21.76
N ASP A 194 29.10 -1.75 -22.53
CA ASP A 194 29.91 -2.59 -23.43
C ASP A 194 30.53 -1.78 -24.58
N HIS A 195 29.79 -0.82 -25.14
CA HIS A 195 30.33 0.11 -26.13
C HIS A 195 31.42 1.03 -25.55
N PHE A 196 31.25 1.55 -24.34
CA PHE A 196 32.30 2.32 -23.68
C PHE A 196 33.55 1.48 -23.39
N ARG A 197 33.38 0.23 -22.90
CA ARG A 197 34.50 -0.71 -22.67
C ARG A 197 35.28 -1.03 -23.95
N SER A 198 34.60 -1.01 -25.10
CA SER A 198 35.22 -1.24 -26.41
C SER A 198 35.69 0.04 -27.12
N GLY A 199 35.54 1.21 -26.50
CA GLY A 199 35.93 2.50 -27.07
C GLY A 199 34.98 3.06 -28.14
N ALA A 200 33.83 2.43 -28.36
CA ALA A 200 32.82 2.85 -29.33
C ALA A 200 31.90 3.95 -28.75
N VAL A 201 32.41 5.18 -28.66
CA VAL A 201 31.71 6.29 -27.97
C VAL A 201 30.37 6.68 -28.62
N PRO A 202 30.23 6.89 -29.94
CA PRO A 202 28.95 7.35 -30.50
C PRO A 202 27.78 6.36 -30.30
N PRO A 203 27.95 5.03 -30.52
CA PRO A 203 26.93 4.05 -30.16
C PRO A 203 26.62 4.00 -28.66
N ALA A 204 27.64 4.20 -27.81
CA ALA A 204 27.43 4.27 -26.37
C ALA A 204 26.50 5.43 -26.00
N CYS A 205 26.73 6.63 -26.55
CA CYS A 205 25.89 7.80 -26.33
C CYS A 205 24.44 7.58 -26.78
N ALA A 206 24.21 6.92 -27.91
CA ALA A 206 22.86 6.60 -28.38
C ALA A 206 22.11 5.70 -27.36
N HIS A 207 22.79 4.71 -26.79
CA HIS A 207 22.21 3.85 -25.76
C HIS A 207 22.01 4.57 -24.42
N VAL A 208 22.85 5.56 -24.08
CA VAL A 208 22.62 6.43 -22.90
C VAL A 208 21.34 7.24 -23.08
N LEU A 209 21.15 7.87 -24.25
CA LEU A 209 19.93 8.63 -24.55
C LEU A 209 18.68 7.74 -24.52
N ALA A 210 18.76 6.52 -25.07
CA ALA A 210 17.67 5.55 -24.98
C ALA A 210 17.35 5.18 -23.52
N THR A 211 18.39 4.94 -22.70
CA THR A 211 18.21 4.66 -21.26
C THR A 211 17.47 5.80 -20.56
N GLN A 212 17.87 7.06 -20.81
CA GLN A 212 17.19 8.22 -20.25
C GLN A 212 15.73 8.33 -20.69
N GLY A 213 15.45 8.03 -21.97
CA GLY A 213 14.08 8.01 -22.51
C GLY A 213 13.18 7.01 -21.78
N HIS A 214 13.67 5.78 -21.56
CA HIS A 214 12.94 4.77 -20.81
C HIS A 214 12.72 5.16 -19.35
N CYS A 215 13.72 5.72 -18.66
CA CYS A 215 13.54 6.21 -17.28
C CYS A 215 12.48 7.32 -17.18
N ARG A 216 12.43 8.24 -18.16
CA ARG A 216 11.37 9.26 -18.21
C ARG A 216 10.00 8.62 -18.40
N ARG A 217 9.87 7.67 -19.34
CA ARG A 217 8.60 6.95 -19.57
C ARG A 217 8.14 6.18 -18.32
N THR A 218 9.06 5.53 -17.62
CA THR A 218 8.78 4.89 -16.32
C THR A 218 8.22 5.90 -15.32
N SER A 219 8.82 7.10 -15.24
CA SER A 219 8.36 8.15 -14.33
C SER A 219 6.94 8.63 -14.67
N GLU A 220 6.63 8.78 -15.97
CA GLU A 220 5.28 9.13 -16.44
C GLU A 220 4.25 8.05 -16.07
N LEU A 221 4.56 6.78 -16.33
CA LEU A 221 3.69 5.65 -16.01
C LEU A 221 3.42 5.53 -14.51
N LEU A 222 4.45 5.73 -13.68
CA LEU A 222 4.30 5.76 -12.22
C LEU A 222 3.41 6.93 -11.78
N GLY A 223 3.50 8.08 -12.46
CA GLY A 223 2.57 9.20 -12.27
C GLY A 223 1.12 8.83 -12.57
N GLU A 224 0.85 8.09 -13.65
CA GLU A 224 -0.50 7.62 -14.01
C GLU A 224 -1.07 6.66 -12.94
N VAL A 225 -0.24 5.75 -12.41
CA VAL A 225 -0.61 4.86 -11.30
C VAL A 225 -0.98 5.67 -10.05
N ALA A 226 -0.17 6.66 -9.70
CA ALA A 226 -0.37 7.51 -8.52
C ALA A 226 -1.63 8.39 -8.62
N VAL A 227 -1.89 9.02 -9.77
CA VAL A 227 -3.10 9.83 -9.99
C VAL A 227 -4.36 8.98 -9.88
N THR A 228 -4.33 7.76 -10.41
CA THR A 228 -5.46 6.82 -10.29
C THR A 228 -5.72 6.46 -8.84
N HIS A 229 -4.67 6.26 -8.02
CA HIS A 229 -4.84 6.05 -6.58
C HIS A 229 -5.41 7.28 -5.87
N ALA A 230 -4.89 8.48 -6.15
CA ALA A 230 -5.35 9.73 -5.52
C ALA A 230 -6.82 10.06 -5.86
N ALA A 231 -7.28 9.76 -7.07
CA ALA A 231 -8.68 9.98 -7.47
C ALA A 231 -9.70 9.10 -6.70
N HIS A 232 -9.25 8.02 -6.05
CA HIS A 232 -10.11 7.23 -5.16
C HIS A 232 -10.13 7.78 -3.72
N ALA A 233 -9.23 8.70 -3.38
CA ALA A 233 -9.11 9.29 -2.05
C ALA A 233 -9.87 10.62 -1.89
N ASP A 234 -10.18 11.30 -3.00
CA ASP A 234 -10.87 12.60 -3.03
C ASP A 234 -12.30 12.42 -3.57
N PRO A 235 -13.33 12.32 -2.72
CA PRO A 235 -14.70 12.41 -3.18
C PRO A 235 -15.11 13.89 -3.17
N ASP A 236 -15.57 14.36 -4.33
CA ASP A 236 -16.28 15.62 -4.48
C ASP A 236 -17.39 15.83 -3.42
#